data_AF-A0A9W8PI56-F1
#
_entry.id   AF-A0A9W8PI56-F1
#
_cell.length_a   1.000
_cell.length_b   1.000
_cell.length_c   1.000
_cell.angle_alpha   90.00
_cell.angle_beta   90.00
_cell.angle_gamma   90.00
#
_symmetry.space_group_name_H-M   'P 1'
#
loop_
_entity.id
_entity.type
_entity.pdbx_description
1 polymer ?
#
loop_
_entity_poly.entity_id
_entity_poly.type
_entity_poly.pdbx_seq_one_letter_code
_entity_poly.pdbx_strand_id
1 'polypeptide(L)'
;MKAIYPLITILVPFASTHVAQHRLSDTLPSAKHPGTYPRCDLPRPADPSHDGLANAQEIFSWDKSIRTMIDRLRSIVEIKTVVYSDMGDLDEDERWKPFGQVPAVLNKSYPNLHRYTSPQVINKHGLVYTVPGSDEDLKPILLTAHQDIVPVDDETLDEWTYPPFEGHYDQRTGYLYGRGTADDKSALTGLMSALEALLAQEDYDPRRTVILAFGFDHEISGERGAGEIAKHLLKKYGEDGIAFILDEGGSGLQQVDDTLYALPAVYEKGYLDVWFDLDMPGGDSSTPPPHSAIGVISEIVTTIENNPFDARIGWNSPVHQGLTCFTRYSPHIYPELTERIRWGDLDGAARFLSRLSPETQYLVQTSQAVDFITGGETIDALPEYVTLGVSHGFAPQDTIGSIQHSIVELAQNTVNKYNLRFEPFEEDDDYDIYLKSQGLARKPRKQGSSAGTLTLQARKKYPPAESSPTSGRVWDIFAGTVRHTWGRESPYVVPAPGAMTGNTDARHYQKLSKNIYRWNPGTRKSIARVHDVDERIAMGVQLNMAKFYYDFIRNFDQADDI
;
A
#
# COMPACT_ATOMS: atom_id res chain seq x y z
N MET A 1 4.35 -16.80 2.23
CA MET A 1 3.23 -16.10 2.91
C MET A 1 2.25 -15.62 1.86
N LYS A 2 0.98 -16.04 1.95
CA LYS A 2 -0.06 -15.71 0.96
C LYS A 2 -0.59 -14.30 1.24
N ALA A 3 -0.08 -13.32 0.53
CA ALA A 3 -0.70 -12.02 0.50
C ALA A 3 -1.79 -11.99 -0.60
N ILE A 4 -2.72 -11.06 -0.42
CA ILE A 4 -3.51 -10.40 -1.45
C ILE A 4 -4.72 -11.15 -2.06
N TYR A 5 -5.91 -10.99 -1.44
CA TYR A 5 -7.22 -10.79 -2.12
C TYR A 5 -7.80 -9.41 -1.67
N PRO A 6 -8.57 -8.62 -2.44
CA PRO A 6 -9.25 -7.42 -1.95
C PRO A 6 -10.75 -7.72 -1.78
N LEU A 7 -11.48 -6.73 -1.25
CA LEU A 7 -12.90 -6.74 -0.92
C LEU A 7 -13.91 -7.47 -1.85
N ILE A 8 -13.58 -7.79 -3.11
CA ILE A 8 -14.57 -8.26 -4.12
C ILE A 8 -14.03 -9.38 -5.05
N THR A 9 -12.91 -10.08 -4.77
CA THR A 9 -12.37 -11.06 -5.75
C THR A 9 -12.96 -12.49 -5.67
N ILE A 10 -13.92 -12.78 -4.77
CA ILE A 10 -14.66 -14.06 -4.73
C ILE A 10 -16.19 -13.81 -4.74
N LEU A 11 -16.69 -12.83 -5.52
CA LEU A 11 -18.09 -12.39 -5.38
C LEU A 11 -19.05 -12.71 -6.53
N VAL A 12 -18.80 -13.74 -7.34
CA VAL A 12 -19.83 -14.24 -8.28
C VAL A 12 -19.67 -15.74 -8.55
N PRO A 13 -20.58 -16.63 -8.12
CA PRO A 13 -20.89 -17.82 -8.88
C PRO A 13 -21.76 -17.42 -10.08
N PHE A 14 -21.42 -17.91 -11.27
CA PHE A 14 -22.19 -17.71 -12.50
C PHE A 14 -23.69 -17.95 -12.27
N ALA A 15 -24.50 -16.90 -12.34
CA ALA A 15 -25.94 -16.98 -12.61
C ALA A 15 -26.44 -15.65 -13.18
N SER A 16 -26.36 -15.50 -14.51
CA SER A 16 -26.99 -14.40 -15.24
C SER A 16 -28.50 -14.48 -15.13
N THR A 17 -29.13 -13.51 -14.47
CA THR A 17 -30.49 -13.05 -14.81
C THR A 17 -30.49 -11.52 -14.82
N HIS A 18 -30.84 -10.92 -15.96
CA HIS A 18 -31.01 -9.48 -16.09
C HIS A 18 -32.22 -9.02 -15.27
N VAL A 19 -31.98 -8.61 -14.02
CA VAL A 19 -32.95 -7.83 -13.24
C VAL A 19 -32.67 -6.36 -13.50
N ALA A 20 -33.70 -5.60 -13.91
CA ALA A 20 -33.61 -4.15 -14.04
C ALA A 20 -33.18 -3.53 -12.69
N GLN A 21 -31.97 -2.95 -12.66
CA GLN A 21 -31.33 -2.46 -11.44
C GLN A 21 -31.87 -1.09 -11.06
N HIS A 22 -32.60 -0.99 -9.95
CA HIS A 22 -32.96 0.29 -9.35
C HIS A 22 -31.86 0.73 -8.38
N ARG A 23 -31.10 1.77 -8.77
CA ARG A 23 -30.15 2.45 -7.88
C ARG A 23 -30.88 3.18 -6.77
N LEU A 24 -30.26 3.24 -5.60
CA LEU A 24 -30.85 3.91 -4.45
C LEU A 24 -30.88 5.44 -4.66
N SER A 25 -32.06 6.04 -4.49
CA SER A 25 -32.20 7.51 -4.46
C SER A 25 -31.61 8.10 -3.18
N ASP A 26 -31.26 9.39 -3.20
CA ASP A 26 -30.70 10.15 -2.06
C ASP A 26 -31.64 10.31 -0.86
N THR A 27 -32.89 9.82 -0.93
CA THR A 27 -33.80 9.86 0.22
C THR A 27 -33.38 8.82 1.26
N LEU A 28 -32.60 9.30 2.24
CA LEU A 28 -32.31 8.59 3.48
C LEU A 28 -33.57 8.59 4.36
N PRO A 29 -34.07 7.42 4.79
CA PRO A 29 -35.01 7.39 5.91
C PRO A 29 -34.32 7.96 7.15
N SER A 30 -35.02 8.85 7.88
CA SER A 30 -34.57 9.60 9.06
C SER A 30 -33.48 8.89 9.88
N ALA A 31 -32.21 9.27 9.66
CA ALA A 31 -31.07 8.65 10.31
C ALA A 31 -31.12 8.88 11.84
N LYS A 32 -30.68 7.88 12.62
CA LYS A 32 -30.51 7.97 14.08
C LYS A 32 -29.35 8.87 14.52
N HIS A 33 -28.56 9.41 13.58
CA HIS A 33 -27.38 10.22 13.86
C HIS A 33 -27.45 11.57 13.12
N PRO A 34 -27.15 12.69 13.81
CA PRO A 34 -27.24 14.05 13.25
C PRO A 34 -26.06 14.47 12.36
N GLY A 35 -25.14 13.54 12.02
CA GLY A 35 -24.01 13.81 11.13
C GLY A 35 -24.39 13.75 9.65
N THR A 36 -23.65 14.46 8.79
CA THR A 36 -23.79 14.33 7.33
C THR A 36 -23.32 12.94 6.91
N TYR A 37 -24.27 12.08 6.56
CA TYR A 37 -24.00 10.77 5.98
C TYR A 37 -23.15 10.95 4.70
N PRO A 38 -22.07 10.18 4.49
CA PRO A 38 -21.21 10.37 3.33
C PRO A 38 -22.00 10.13 2.05
N ARG A 39 -21.77 10.97 1.05
CA ARG A 39 -22.34 10.79 -0.29
C ARG A 39 -21.26 10.28 -1.23
N CYS A 40 -21.68 9.48 -2.21
CA CYS A 40 -20.82 9.09 -3.32
C CYS A 40 -21.34 9.73 -4.60
N ASP A 41 -21.15 11.05 -4.69
CA ASP A 41 -21.48 11.82 -5.89
C ASP A 41 -20.24 11.84 -6.79
N LEU A 42 -20.40 11.33 -8.02
CA LEU A 42 -19.26 11.14 -8.91
C LEU A 42 -18.98 12.42 -9.70
N PRO A 43 -17.72 12.92 -9.70
CA PRO A 43 -17.34 14.12 -10.45
C PRO A 43 -17.47 13.87 -11.96
N ARG A 44 -17.68 14.93 -12.76
CA ARG A 44 -17.75 14.77 -14.22
C ARG A 44 -16.42 14.22 -14.77
N PRO A 45 -16.44 13.42 -15.85
CA PRO A 45 -15.21 13.06 -16.54
C PRO A 45 -14.39 14.31 -16.91
N ALA A 46 -13.09 14.30 -16.62
CA ALA A 46 -12.16 15.38 -16.92
C ALA A 46 -11.51 15.11 -18.28
N ASP A 47 -12.02 15.77 -19.31
CA ASP A 47 -11.55 15.64 -20.69
C ASP A 47 -10.48 16.72 -21.01
N PRO A 48 -9.21 16.33 -21.24
CA PRO A 48 -8.13 17.28 -21.49
C PRO A 48 -8.10 17.82 -22.93
N SER A 49 -9.01 17.41 -23.82
CA SER A 49 -8.94 17.72 -25.27
C SER A 49 -8.98 19.20 -25.66
N HIS A 50 -9.21 20.10 -24.70
CA HIS A 50 -9.22 21.54 -24.91
C HIS A 50 -7.83 22.19 -25.01
N ASP A 51 -6.77 21.50 -24.63
CA ASP A 51 -5.38 22.02 -24.66
C ASP A 51 -4.69 21.91 -26.04
N GLY A 52 -5.35 21.29 -27.03
CA GLY A 52 -4.80 21.12 -28.38
C GLY A 52 -3.79 19.97 -28.54
N LEU A 53 -3.44 19.26 -27.46
CA LEU A 53 -2.49 18.14 -27.50
C LEU A 53 -3.16 16.87 -28.03
N ALA A 54 -2.36 16.01 -28.66
CA ALA A 54 -2.82 14.75 -29.23
C ALA A 54 -3.47 13.83 -28.18
N ASN A 55 -4.46 13.06 -28.63
CA ASN A 55 -5.29 12.22 -27.79
C ASN A 55 -4.51 10.98 -27.29
N ALA A 56 -4.61 10.68 -25.98
CA ALA A 56 -3.89 9.58 -25.35
C ALA A 56 -4.23 8.21 -25.96
N GLN A 57 -5.48 7.98 -26.35
CA GLN A 57 -5.94 6.71 -26.92
C GLN A 57 -5.33 6.46 -28.30
N GLU A 58 -5.00 7.52 -29.06
CA GLU A 58 -4.27 7.43 -30.32
C GLU A 58 -2.78 7.22 -30.11
N ILE A 59 -2.16 8.00 -29.21
CA ILE A 59 -0.72 7.91 -28.89
C ILE A 59 -0.39 6.52 -28.34
N PHE A 60 -1.15 6.02 -27.37
CA PHE A 60 -0.94 4.73 -26.71
C PHE A 60 -1.88 3.66 -27.25
N SER A 61 -2.16 3.71 -28.56
CA SER A 61 -2.84 2.62 -29.26
C SER A 61 -1.94 1.38 -29.34
N TRP A 62 -2.57 0.20 -29.43
CA TRP A 62 -1.86 -1.07 -29.49
C TRP A 62 -0.89 -1.11 -30.67
N ASP A 63 -1.36 -0.81 -31.88
CA ASP A 63 -0.57 -0.91 -33.11
C ASP A 63 0.64 0.03 -33.14
N LYS A 64 0.52 1.20 -32.49
CA LYS A 64 1.56 2.23 -32.50
C LYS A 64 2.61 2.04 -31.42
N SER A 65 2.19 1.62 -30.22
CA SER A 65 3.01 1.80 -29.01
C SER A 65 3.33 0.52 -28.26
N ILE A 66 2.67 -0.61 -28.54
CA ILE A 66 2.84 -1.84 -27.76
C ILE A 66 4.31 -2.31 -27.71
N ARG A 67 5.01 -2.29 -28.84
CA ARG A 67 6.42 -2.74 -28.92
C ARG A 67 7.32 -1.86 -28.07
N THR A 68 7.17 -0.54 -28.17
CA THR A 68 7.93 0.41 -27.37
C THR A 68 7.66 0.23 -25.88
N MET A 69 6.42 -0.02 -25.47
CA MET A 69 6.09 -0.28 -24.06
C MET A 69 6.70 -1.59 -23.56
N ILE A 70 6.68 -2.65 -24.38
CA ILE A 70 7.35 -3.93 -24.08
C ILE A 70 8.85 -3.72 -23.89
N ASP A 71 9.50 -3.05 -24.85
CA ASP A 71 10.95 -2.84 -24.83
C ASP A 71 11.38 -1.99 -23.62
N ARG A 72 10.61 -0.93 -23.31
CA ARG A 72 10.84 -0.07 -22.14
C ARG A 72 10.78 -0.86 -20.84
N LEU A 73 9.69 -1.60 -20.61
CA LEU A 73 9.52 -2.36 -19.38
C LEU A 73 10.56 -3.49 -19.28
N ARG A 74 10.76 -4.27 -20.36
CA ARG A 74 11.79 -5.31 -20.42
C ARG A 74 13.17 -4.78 -20.02
N SER A 75 13.58 -3.63 -20.59
CA SER A 75 14.92 -3.10 -20.37
C SER A 75 15.24 -2.78 -18.90
N ILE A 76 14.22 -2.45 -18.10
CA ILE A 76 14.39 -2.20 -16.65
C ILE A 76 14.22 -3.49 -15.85
N VAL A 77 13.39 -4.43 -16.30
CA VAL A 77 13.25 -5.78 -15.70
C VAL A 77 14.54 -6.58 -15.78
N GLU A 78 15.31 -6.44 -16.86
CA GLU A 78 16.62 -7.09 -17.04
C GLU A 78 17.67 -6.64 -16.01
N ILE A 79 17.48 -5.48 -15.39
CA ILE A 79 18.36 -4.97 -14.33
C ILE A 79 17.94 -5.56 -12.98
N LYS A 80 18.79 -6.40 -12.39
CA LYS A 80 18.53 -7.09 -11.12
C LYS A 80 18.71 -6.18 -9.90
N THR A 81 17.85 -5.18 -9.76
CA THR A 81 17.76 -4.25 -8.62
C THR A 81 17.17 -4.91 -7.37
N VAL A 82 17.72 -6.06 -6.98
CA VAL A 82 17.19 -6.89 -5.87
C VAL A 82 17.64 -6.33 -4.53
N VAL A 83 16.71 -6.21 -3.59
CA VAL A 83 17.01 -5.81 -2.21
C VAL A 83 16.72 -6.91 -1.19
N TYR A 84 17.47 -6.88 -0.08
CA TYR A 84 17.37 -7.83 1.02
C TYR A 84 17.30 -7.08 2.35
N SER A 85 16.63 -7.67 3.35
CA SER A 85 16.47 -7.04 4.67
C SER A 85 17.80 -6.81 5.41
N ASP A 86 18.86 -7.52 5.02
CA ASP A 86 20.21 -7.45 5.59
C ASP A 86 21.19 -6.64 4.73
N MET A 87 20.71 -5.82 3.79
CA MET A 87 21.59 -5.00 2.97
C MET A 87 22.39 -3.98 3.81
N GLY A 88 23.71 -4.03 3.61
CA GLY A 88 24.69 -3.18 4.28
C GLY A 88 24.73 -1.76 3.70
N ASP A 89 25.82 -1.06 4.01
CA ASP A 89 26.04 0.32 3.56
C ASP A 89 26.03 0.45 2.02
N LEU A 90 25.56 1.59 1.51
CA LEU A 90 25.42 1.84 0.06
C LEU A 90 26.76 1.86 -0.69
N ASP A 91 27.85 2.25 -0.03
CA ASP A 91 29.18 2.35 -0.62
C ASP A 91 30.01 1.05 -0.51
N GLU A 92 29.59 0.12 0.36
CA GLU A 92 30.33 -1.10 0.67
C GLU A 92 29.64 -2.37 0.15
N ASP A 93 28.31 -2.41 0.18
CA ASP A 93 27.56 -3.60 -0.22
C ASP A 93 27.39 -3.67 -1.74
N GLU A 94 28.14 -4.58 -2.35
CA GLU A 94 28.17 -4.84 -3.78
C GLU A 94 26.79 -5.16 -4.38
N ARG A 95 25.82 -5.60 -3.57
CA ARG A 95 24.45 -5.87 -4.00
C ARG A 95 23.73 -4.62 -4.50
N TRP A 96 24.20 -3.41 -4.17
CA TRP A 96 23.68 -2.14 -4.72
C TRP A 96 24.16 -1.81 -6.13
N LYS A 97 25.22 -2.46 -6.64
CA LYS A 97 25.81 -2.14 -7.95
C LYS A 97 24.83 -2.17 -9.14
N PRO A 98 23.85 -3.09 -9.24
CA PRO A 98 22.89 -3.11 -10.35
C PRO A 98 22.13 -1.80 -10.53
N PHE A 99 21.83 -1.07 -9.46
CA PHE A 99 21.11 0.21 -9.52
C PHE A 99 21.85 1.27 -10.33
N GLY A 100 23.19 1.20 -10.39
CA GLY A 100 24.00 2.10 -11.23
C GLY A 100 23.73 1.99 -12.74
N GLN A 101 23.07 0.93 -13.19
CA GLN A 101 22.72 0.72 -14.60
C GLN A 101 21.40 1.42 -14.99
N VAL A 102 20.51 1.67 -14.01
CA VAL A 102 19.15 2.19 -14.27
C VAL A 102 19.18 3.54 -15.00
N PRO A 103 19.94 4.56 -14.57
CA PRO A 103 19.93 5.87 -15.23
C PRO A 103 20.33 5.80 -16.72
N ALA A 104 21.28 4.93 -17.06
CA ALA A 104 21.72 4.77 -18.45
C ALA A 104 20.63 4.16 -19.34
N VAL A 105 19.89 3.16 -18.82
CA VAL A 105 18.76 2.56 -19.54
C VAL A 105 17.61 3.55 -19.69
N LEU A 106 17.27 4.31 -18.65
CA LEU A 106 16.25 5.36 -18.72
C LEU A 106 16.62 6.45 -19.74
N ASN A 107 17.88 6.91 -19.74
CA ASN A 107 18.35 7.92 -20.69
C ASN A 107 18.20 7.45 -22.15
N LYS A 108 18.49 6.17 -22.43
CA LYS A 108 18.33 5.59 -23.76
C LYS A 108 16.86 5.44 -24.17
N SER A 109 15.99 5.09 -23.23
CA SER A 109 14.58 4.76 -23.49
C SER A 109 13.64 5.98 -23.57
N TYR A 110 14.05 7.11 -22.99
CA TYR A 110 13.25 8.35 -22.88
C TYR A 110 14.06 9.58 -23.33
N PRO A 111 14.44 9.65 -24.62
CA PRO A 111 15.31 10.70 -25.12
C PRO A 111 14.68 12.10 -25.12
N ASN A 112 13.36 12.24 -25.30
CA ASN A 112 12.75 13.58 -25.24
C ASN A 112 12.81 14.12 -23.82
N LEU A 113 12.46 13.33 -22.81
CA LEU A 113 12.59 13.71 -21.41
C LEU A 113 14.04 14.12 -21.07
N HIS A 114 15.02 13.33 -21.51
CA HIS A 114 16.43 13.61 -21.20
C HIS A 114 17.02 14.80 -21.99
N ARG A 115 16.33 15.30 -23.03
CA ARG A 115 16.65 16.59 -23.65
C ARG A 115 16.17 17.77 -22.81
N TYR A 116 15.10 17.59 -22.03
CA TYR A 116 14.56 18.61 -21.14
C TYR A 116 15.21 18.61 -19.75
N THR A 117 15.41 17.44 -19.14
CA THR A 117 16.00 17.33 -17.80
C THR A 117 16.80 16.04 -17.62
N SER A 118 17.82 16.09 -16.78
CA SER A 118 18.50 14.88 -16.26
C SER A 118 18.01 14.56 -14.85
N PRO A 119 18.09 13.30 -14.39
CA PRO A 119 17.72 12.97 -13.03
C PRO A 119 18.69 13.60 -12.02
N GLN A 120 18.15 14.15 -10.93
CA GLN A 120 18.92 14.38 -9.73
C GLN A 120 19.04 13.05 -8.99
N VAL A 121 20.27 12.62 -8.74
CA VAL A 121 20.56 11.40 -8.00
C VAL A 121 20.60 11.72 -6.51
N ILE A 122 19.63 11.20 -5.76
CA ILE A 122 19.47 11.36 -4.32
C ILE A 122 19.92 10.08 -3.62
N ASN A 123 20.79 10.22 -2.63
CA ASN A 123 21.34 9.10 -1.85
C ASN A 123 21.82 7.91 -2.73
N LYS A 124 22.67 8.22 -3.73
CA LYS A 124 23.32 7.29 -4.69
C LYS A 124 22.42 6.68 -5.76
N HIS A 125 21.19 6.29 -5.45
CA HIS A 125 20.34 5.53 -6.37
C HIS A 125 18.91 6.06 -6.54
N GLY A 126 18.45 6.96 -5.67
CA GLY A 126 17.14 7.61 -5.83
C GLY A 126 17.16 8.57 -7.01
N LEU A 127 16.14 8.53 -7.86
CA LEU A 127 16.10 9.34 -9.08
C LEU A 127 14.95 10.35 -9.01
N VAL A 128 15.26 11.65 -9.15
CA VAL A 128 14.25 12.71 -9.20
C VAL A 128 14.36 13.45 -10.53
N TYR A 129 13.34 13.34 -11.38
CA TYR A 129 13.19 14.13 -12.59
C TYR A 129 12.26 15.31 -12.30
N THR A 130 12.65 16.52 -12.68
CA THR A 130 11.82 17.72 -12.54
C THR A 130 11.69 18.38 -13.90
N VAL A 131 10.49 18.41 -14.45
CA VAL A 131 10.15 19.24 -15.60
C VAL A 131 9.53 20.53 -15.06
N PRO A 132 10.27 21.66 -15.08
CA PRO A 132 9.78 22.91 -14.53
C PRO A 132 8.58 23.41 -15.34
N GLY A 133 7.55 23.86 -14.63
CA GLY A 133 6.44 24.58 -15.24
C GLY A 133 6.77 26.06 -15.44
N SER A 134 6.07 26.72 -16.36
CA SER A 134 6.20 28.15 -16.63
C SER A 134 5.60 29.06 -15.53
N ASP A 135 4.76 28.52 -14.64
CA ASP A 135 4.13 29.23 -13.53
C ASP A 135 4.68 28.72 -12.18
N GLU A 136 5.50 29.54 -11.51
CA GLU A 136 6.13 29.19 -10.24
C GLU A 136 5.17 29.26 -9.03
N ASP A 137 4.00 29.90 -9.19
CA ASP A 137 2.99 29.98 -8.13
C ASP A 137 2.13 28.70 -8.03
N LEU A 138 2.13 27.87 -9.09
CA LEU A 138 1.44 26.59 -9.09
C LEU A 138 2.25 25.51 -8.37
N LYS A 139 1.71 24.98 -7.27
CA LYS A 139 2.28 23.83 -6.57
C LYS A 139 2.47 22.65 -7.56
N PRO A 140 3.64 21.99 -7.57
CA PRO A 140 3.90 20.85 -8.45
C PRO A 140 3.01 19.64 -8.16
N ILE A 141 2.95 18.72 -9.11
CA ILE A 141 2.53 17.33 -8.86
C ILE A 141 3.75 16.42 -8.70
N LEU A 142 3.64 15.42 -7.83
CA LEU A 142 4.64 14.38 -7.60
C LEU A 142 4.07 13.02 -7.97
N LEU A 143 4.74 12.30 -8.86
CA LEU A 143 4.37 10.95 -9.26
C LEU A 143 5.53 10.02 -8.90
N THR A 144 5.25 9.02 -8.06
CA THR A 144 6.25 8.13 -7.48
C THR A 144 6.11 6.71 -7.98
N ALA A 145 7.23 5.99 -7.96
CA ALA A 145 7.35 4.56 -8.18
C ALA A 145 8.66 4.11 -7.51
N HIS A 146 8.98 2.82 -7.52
CA HIS A 146 10.27 2.33 -7.05
C HIS A 146 11.01 1.48 -8.09
N GLN A 147 12.33 1.36 -7.89
CA GLN A 147 13.24 0.66 -8.81
C GLN A 147 13.54 -0.76 -8.35
N ASP A 148 13.48 -0.98 -7.04
CA ASP A 148 13.87 -2.23 -6.42
C ASP A 148 12.83 -3.32 -6.62
N ILE A 149 13.24 -4.55 -6.32
CA ILE A 149 12.41 -5.74 -6.44
C ILE A 149 12.76 -6.70 -5.32
N VAL A 150 11.79 -7.51 -4.90
CA VAL A 150 12.06 -8.64 -4.01
C VAL A 150 12.94 -9.71 -4.67
N PRO A 151 13.66 -10.52 -3.87
CA PRO A 151 14.42 -11.66 -4.37
C PRO A 151 13.57 -12.67 -5.15
N VAL A 152 14.25 -13.46 -5.98
CA VAL A 152 13.68 -14.70 -6.53
C VAL A 152 14.37 -15.85 -5.80
N ASP A 153 13.57 -16.76 -5.27
CA ASP A 153 14.07 -17.93 -4.55
C ASP A 153 14.68 -18.92 -5.56
N ASP A 154 15.93 -19.31 -5.32
CA ASP A 154 16.67 -20.27 -6.15
C ASP A 154 15.95 -21.62 -6.22
N GLU A 155 15.20 -22.01 -5.17
CA GLU A 155 14.42 -23.25 -5.13
C GLU A 155 13.17 -23.21 -6.00
N THR A 156 12.74 -22.03 -6.46
CA THR A 156 11.55 -21.85 -7.29
C THR A 156 11.86 -21.59 -8.76
N LEU A 157 13.14 -21.51 -9.14
CA LEU A 157 13.56 -21.12 -10.50
C LEU A 157 13.02 -22.05 -11.60
N ASP A 158 12.81 -23.33 -11.30
CA ASP A 158 12.23 -24.32 -12.21
C ASP A 158 10.70 -24.24 -12.31
N GLU A 159 10.04 -23.54 -11.37
CA GLU A 159 8.61 -23.25 -11.42
C GLU A 159 8.27 -22.06 -12.33
N TRP A 160 9.25 -21.19 -12.64
CA TRP A 160 9.05 -20.07 -13.55
C TRP A 160 8.86 -20.56 -15.00
N THR A 161 7.78 -20.11 -15.63
CA THR A 161 7.49 -20.38 -17.04
C THR A 161 8.56 -19.76 -17.95
N TYR A 162 9.07 -18.58 -17.57
CA TYR A 162 10.15 -17.86 -18.26
C TYR A 162 11.15 -17.32 -17.24
N PRO A 163 12.45 -17.19 -17.60
CA PRO A 163 13.46 -16.66 -16.68
C PRO A 163 13.03 -15.31 -16.07
N PRO A 164 13.13 -15.14 -14.74
CA PRO A 164 12.51 -14.02 -14.01
C PRO A 164 13.05 -12.64 -14.40
N PHE A 165 14.24 -12.58 -15.00
CA PHE A 165 14.89 -11.33 -15.39
C PHE A 165 15.00 -11.15 -16.91
N GLU A 166 14.22 -11.90 -17.71
CA GLU A 166 14.21 -11.75 -19.18
C GLU A 166 13.21 -10.69 -19.66
N GLY A 167 12.16 -10.40 -18.88
CA GLY A 167 11.05 -9.58 -19.38
C GLY A 167 10.40 -10.22 -20.61
N HIS A 168 10.06 -11.51 -20.52
CA HIS A 168 9.56 -12.28 -21.66
C HIS A 168 8.13 -11.87 -22.02
N TYR A 169 7.88 -11.50 -23.28
CA TYR A 169 6.54 -11.16 -23.74
C TYR A 169 5.89 -12.36 -24.42
N ASP A 170 4.86 -12.91 -23.78
CA ASP A 170 4.05 -13.98 -24.36
C ASP A 170 2.91 -13.40 -25.19
N GLN A 171 3.04 -13.49 -26.51
CA GLN A 171 2.04 -13.00 -27.46
C GLN A 171 0.68 -13.73 -27.36
N ARG A 172 0.65 -14.96 -26.84
CA ARG A 172 -0.59 -15.75 -26.74
C ARG A 172 -1.47 -15.26 -25.60
N THR A 173 -0.84 -14.87 -24.50
CA THR A 173 -1.55 -14.40 -23.30
C THR A 173 -1.60 -12.87 -23.22
N GLY A 174 -0.71 -12.17 -23.92
CA GLY A 174 -0.58 -10.72 -23.90
C GLY A 174 0.15 -10.18 -22.66
N TYR A 175 0.82 -11.06 -21.91
CA TYR A 175 1.56 -10.71 -20.69
C TYR A 175 3.05 -10.56 -20.94
N LEU A 176 3.65 -9.62 -20.22
CA LEU A 176 5.09 -9.56 -20.00
C LEU A 176 5.40 -10.20 -18.65
N TYR A 177 6.20 -11.26 -18.66
CA TYR A 177 6.63 -12.02 -17.48
C TYR A 177 8.00 -11.52 -17.02
N GLY A 178 8.16 -11.37 -15.71
CA GLY A 178 9.42 -11.04 -15.08
C GLY A 178 9.23 -10.40 -13.70
N ARG A 179 10.18 -10.62 -12.80
CA ARG A 179 10.22 -9.98 -11.49
C ARG A 179 10.34 -8.46 -11.65
N GLY A 180 9.43 -7.73 -11.03
CA GLY A 180 9.29 -6.28 -11.12
C GLY A 180 8.34 -5.79 -12.22
N THR A 181 7.79 -6.68 -13.04
CA THR A 181 6.79 -6.28 -14.05
C THR A 181 5.48 -5.84 -13.43
N ALA A 182 5.09 -6.41 -12.29
CA ALA A 182 3.89 -6.07 -11.56
C ALA A 182 4.16 -5.05 -10.45
N ASP A 183 5.34 -5.10 -9.83
CA ASP A 183 5.71 -4.29 -8.65
C ASP A 183 7.21 -3.90 -8.69
N ASP A 184 7.58 -2.66 -9.07
CA ASP A 184 6.73 -1.57 -9.56
C ASP A 184 7.32 -0.91 -10.83
N LYS A 185 8.16 -1.65 -11.57
CA LYS A 185 8.81 -1.13 -12.78
C LYS A 185 7.79 -0.81 -13.89
N SER A 186 6.59 -1.38 -13.83
CA SER A 186 5.48 -1.00 -14.73
C SER A 186 4.98 0.42 -14.47
N ALA A 187 4.76 0.85 -13.22
CA ALA A 187 4.37 2.22 -12.92
C ALA A 187 5.49 3.20 -13.30
N LEU A 188 6.74 2.90 -12.94
CA LEU A 188 7.92 3.70 -13.31
C LEU A 188 7.97 3.94 -14.82
N THR A 189 7.88 2.87 -15.63
CA THR A 189 7.96 2.98 -17.09
C THR A 189 6.70 3.57 -17.72
N GLY A 190 5.54 3.40 -17.08
CA GLY A 190 4.29 4.06 -17.48
C GLY A 190 4.35 5.57 -17.31
N LEU A 191 4.79 6.04 -16.15
CA LEU A 191 4.98 7.46 -15.82
C LEU A 191 5.99 8.11 -16.76
N MET A 192 7.15 7.48 -16.94
CA MET A 192 8.18 7.94 -17.88
C MET A 192 7.65 8.01 -19.31
N SER A 193 6.87 7.00 -19.74
CA SER A 193 6.32 6.96 -21.10
C SER A 193 5.27 8.03 -21.37
N ALA A 194 4.45 8.36 -20.36
CA ALA A 194 3.49 9.45 -20.46
C ALA A 194 4.18 10.80 -20.62
N LEU A 195 5.16 11.10 -19.76
CA LEU A 195 5.88 12.37 -19.81
C LEU A 195 6.75 12.49 -21.08
N GLU A 196 7.39 11.40 -21.50
CA GLU A 196 8.12 11.33 -22.77
C GLU A 196 7.22 11.63 -23.98
N ALA A 197 5.97 11.16 -23.98
CA ALA A 197 5.04 11.41 -25.06
C ALA A 197 4.52 12.86 -25.07
N LEU A 198 4.34 13.46 -23.88
CA LEU A 198 3.98 14.88 -23.74
C LEU A 198 5.10 15.77 -24.27
N LEU A 199 6.33 15.54 -23.82
CA LEU A 199 7.52 16.31 -24.25
C LEU A 199 7.91 16.11 -25.71
N ALA A 200 7.33 15.11 -26.39
CA ALA A 200 7.45 14.92 -27.83
C ALA A 200 6.46 15.76 -28.65
N GLN A 201 5.43 16.35 -28.03
CA GLN A 201 4.51 17.27 -28.71
C GLN A 201 5.19 18.64 -28.88
N GLU A 202 5.08 19.25 -30.06
CA GLU A 202 5.72 20.54 -30.36
C GLU A 202 5.18 21.68 -29.48
N ASP A 203 3.90 21.63 -29.12
CA ASP A 203 3.19 22.69 -28.39
C ASP A 203 3.07 22.42 -26.88
N TYR A 204 3.71 21.38 -26.34
CA TYR A 204 3.65 21.09 -24.91
C TYR A 204 4.71 21.88 -24.12
N ASP A 205 4.25 22.90 -23.40
CA ASP A 205 5.02 23.65 -22.40
C ASP A 205 4.22 23.66 -21.09
N PRO A 206 4.62 22.89 -20.06
CA PRO A 206 3.83 22.75 -18.86
C PRO A 206 3.74 24.06 -18.10
N ARG A 207 2.57 24.38 -17.55
CA ARG A 207 2.38 25.50 -16.62
C ARG A 207 2.79 25.11 -15.22
N ARG A 208 2.42 23.90 -14.80
CA ARG A 208 2.72 23.33 -13.49
C ARG A 208 3.94 22.42 -13.57
N THR A 209 4.81 22.55 -12.58
CA THR A 209 5.98 21.66 -12.45
C THR A 209 5.55 20.20 -12.24
N VAL A 210 6.11 19.29 -13.03
CA VAL A 210 5.89 17.83 -12.92
C VAL A 210 7.15 17.18 -12.36
N ILE A 211 7.00 16.45 -11.25
CA ILE A 211 8.09 15.74 -10.58
C ILE A 211 7.84 14.24 -10.67
N LEU A 212 8.83 13.50 -11.17
CA LEU A 212 8.86 12.05 -11.07
C LEU A 212 9.94 11.67 -10.05
N ALA A 213 9.61 10.81 -9.09
CA ALA A 213 10.54 10.38 -8.05
C ALA A 213 10.56 8.85 -7.92
N PHE A 214 11.74 8.25 -8.04
CA PHE A 214 11.91 6.80 -8.02
C PHE A 214 12.78 6.37 -6.85
N GLY A 215 12.16 5.71 -5.86
CA GLY A 215 12.82 5.04 -4.74
C GLY A 215 13.66 3.84 -5.18
N PHE A 216 14.44 3.26 -4.26
CA PHE A 216 15.34 2.14 -4.57
C PHE A 216 15.46 1.10 -3.45
N ASP A 217 14.68 1.22 -2.39
CA ASP A 217 14.68 0.31 -1.25
C ASP A 217 13.28 0.13 -0.64
N HIS A 218 12.22 0.35 -1.43
CA HIS A 218 10.81 0.24 -1.01
C HIS A 218 10.52 -1.10 -0.32
N GLU A 219 10.97 -2.19 -0.93
CA GLU A 219 10.71 -3.57 -0.50
C GLU A 219 11.37 -3.89 0.86
N ILE A 220 12.25 -3.01 1.35
CA ILE A 220 12.87 -3.07 2.67
C ILE A 220 12.62 -1.81 3.51
N SER A 221 11.54 -1.09 3.22
CA SER A 221 10.97 0.07 3.94
C SER A 221 11.24 1.48 3.38
N GLY A 222 11.96 1.63 2.27
CA GLY A 222 12.04 2.90 1.56
C GLY A 222 12.81 4.01 2.27
N GLU A 223 13.50 3.72 3.39
CA GLU A 223 14.11 4.73 4.27
C GLU A 223 15.27 5.46 3.58
N ARG A 224 16.05 4.75 2.74
CA ARG A 224 17.24 5.28 2.06
C ARG A 224 16.90 5.92 0.73
N GLY A 225 15.85 5.47 0.07
CA GLY A 225 15.31 5.98 -1.19
C GLY A 225 14.28 7.07 -0.94
N ALA A 226 13.01 6.67 -0.83
CA ALA A 226 11.90 7.61 -0.69
C ALA A 226 12.02 8.51 0.54
N GLY A 227 12.56 8.02 1.66
CA GLY A 227 12.82 8.83 2.85
C GLY A 227 13.79 10.00 2.59
N GLU A 228 14.88 9.77 1.85
CA GLU A 228 15.83 10.83 1.49
C GLU A 228 15.30 11.74 0.37
N ILE A 229 14.55 11.18 -0.59
CA ILE A 229 13.85 11.99 -1.61
C ILE A 229 12.84 12.92 -0.95
N ALA A 230 12.06 12.43 0.01
CA ALA A 230 11.10 13.23 0.76
C ALA A 230 11.79 14.39 1.49
N LYS A 231 12.93 14.16 2.15
CA LYS A 231 13.74 15.21 2.80
C LYS A 231 14.22 16.25 1.78
N HIS A 232 14.69 15.80 0.62
CA HIS A 232 15.13 16.68 -0.46
C HIS A 232 13.98 17.57 -0.97
N LEU A 233 12.82 16.97 -1.27
CA LEU A 233 11.64 17.68 -1.76
C LEU A 233 11.06 18.62 -0.70
N LEU A 234 11.04 18.21 0.57
CA LEU A 234 10.54 19.02 1.67
C LEU A 234 11.41 20.27 1.88
N LYS A 235 12.73 20.12 1.74
CA LYS A 235 13.65 21.25 1.75
C LYS A 235 13.40 22.23 0.60
N LYS A 236 12.98 21.74 -0.57
CA LYS A 236 12.77 22.55 -1.76
C LYS A 236 11.41 23.25 -1.80
N TYR A 237 10.33 22.52 -1.47
CA TYR A 237 8.95 23.00 -1.64
C TYR A 237 8.24 23.33 -0.32
N GLY A 238 8.78 22.91 0.83
CA GLY A 238 8.17 23.14 2.14
C GLY A 238 7.02 22.17 2.46
N GLU A 239 6.48 22.32 3.67
CA GLU A 239 5.30 21.57 4.11
C GLU A 239 4.07 21.98 3.29
N ASP A 240 3.25 20.99 2.90
CA ASP A 240 2.12 21.17 1.97
C ASP A 240 2.51 21.82 0.63
N GLY A 241 3.79 21.75 0.23
CA GLY A 241 4.32 22.37 -0.98
C GLY A 241 3.95 21.66 -2.29
N ILE A 242 3.33 20.48 -2.24
CA ILE A 242 2.99 19.66 -3.42
C ILE A 242 1.45 19.54 -3.53
N ALA A 243 0.89 19.79 -4.72
CA ALA A 243 -0.56 19.78 -4.94
C ALA A 243 -1.17 18.37 -4.86
N PHE A 244 -0.45 17.39 -5.41
CA PHE A 244 -0.89 16.01 -5.52
C PHE A 244 0.29 15.06 -5.50
N ILE A 245 0.16 13.94 -4.78
CA ILE A 245 1.12 12.84 -4.78
C ILE A 245 0.42 11.57 -5.23
N LEU A 246 0.87 10.98 -6.33
CA LEU A 246 0.47 9.64 -6.76
C LEU A 246 1.58 8.66 -6.43
N ASP A 247 1.27 7.62 -5.67
CA ASP A 247 2.15 6.49 -5.40
C ASP A 247 1.50 5.18 -5.87
N GLU A 248 2.26 4.10 -5.82
CA GLU A 248 1.79 2.78 -6.22
C GLU A 248 0.75 2.17 -5.26
N GLY A 249 0.26 0.98 -5.60
CA GLY A 249 -0.63 0.21 -4.73
C GLY A 249 -2.12 0.43 -4.99
N GLY A 250 -2.89 0.58 -3.92
CA GLY A 250 -4.36 0.59 -3.95
C GLY A 250 -4.97 -0.77 -4.33
N SER A 251 -6.29 -0.80 -4.49
CA SER A 251 -7.01 -2.02 -4.90
C SER A 251 -7.25 -2.11 -6.42
N GLY A 252 -6.64 -1.20 -7.18
CA GLY A 252 -6.69 -1.16 -8.63
C GLY A 252 -8.10 -0.94 -9.18
N LEU A 253 -8.43 -1.69 -10.23
CA LEU A 253 -9.71 -1.70 -10.92
C LEU A 253 -10.49 -2.99 -10.62
N GLN A 254 -11.79 -2.86 -10.38
CA GLN A 254 -12.68 -3.99 -10.08
C GLN A 254 -14.02 -3.85 -10.82
N GLN A 255 -14.32 -4.81 -11.69
CA GLN A 255 -15.60 -4.87 -12.42
C GLN A 255 -16.64 -5.61 -11.58
N VAL A 256 -17.79 -4.98 -11.36
CA VAL A 256 -18.97 -5.57 -10.72
C VAL A 256 -20.18 -5.27 -11.59
N ASP A 257 -20.74 -6.31 -12.21
CA ASP A 257 -21.77 -6.18 -13.25
C ASP A 257 -21.38 -5.13 -14.32
N ASP A 258 -22.16 -4.07 -14.50
CA ASP A 258 -21.94 -2.99 -15.45
C ASP A 258 -21.11 -1.83 -14.89
N THR A 259 -20.64 -1.95 -13.65
CA THR A 259 -19.95 -0.88 -12.90
C THR A 259 -18.48 -1.23 -12.68
N LEU A 260 -17.59 -0.36 -13.15
CA LEU A 260 -16.16 -0.43 -12.93
C LEU A 260 -15.77 0.46 -11.74
N TYR A 261 -15.33 -0.16 -10.64
CA TYR A 261 -14.78 0.54 -9.50
C TYR A 261 -13.30 0.81 -9.70
N ALA A 262 -12.91 2.07 -9.53
CA ALA A 262 -11.52 2.46 -9.37
C ALA A 262 -11.29 2.75 -7.88
N LEU A 263 -10.34 2.03 -7.28
CA LEU A 263 -10.15 2.01 -5.83
C LEU A 263 -8.75 2.52 -5.44
N PRO A 264 -8.47 3.81 -5.68
CA PRO A 264 -7.25 4.44 -5.18
C PRO A 264 -7.29 4.44 -3.66
N ALA A 265 -6.24 3.94 -3.02
CA ALA A 265 -6.16 4.00 -1.58
C ALA A 265 -5.86 5.42 -1.12
N VAL A 266 -6.69 5.89 -0.19
CA VAL A 266 -6.60 7.22 0.40
C VAL A 266 -5.99 7.19 1.79
N TYR A 267 -5.72 5.99 2.33
CA TYR A 267 -4.99 5.80 3.58
C TYR A 267 -4.34 4.41 3.59
N GLU A 268 -3.43 4.22 4.53
CA GLU A 268 -2.77 2.94 4.84
C GLU A 268 -2.93 2.63 6.31
N LYS A 269 -3.03 1.34 6.61
CA LYS A 269 -2.95 0.86 7.99
C LYS A 269 -1.58 1.17 8.59
N GLY A 270 -1.56 1.35 9.90
CA GLY A 270 -0.30 1.45 10.64
C GLY A 270 0.36 0.07 10.76
N TYR A 271 1.62 0.06 11.15
CA TYR A 271 2.39 -1.15 11.38
C TYR A 271 3.16 -1.07 12.70
N LEU A 272 3.24 -2.21 13.40
CA LEU A 272 3.94 -2.34 14.67
C LEU A 272 4.44 -3.77 14.86
N ASP A 273 5.73 -3.93 15.12
CA ASP A 273 6.27 -5.19 15.64
C ASP A 273 6.33 -5.15 17.15
N VAL A 274 5.85 -6.21 17.80
CA VAL A 274 6.03 -6.42 19.23
C VAL A 274 6.90 -7.65 19.45
N TRP A 275 8.00 -7.42 20.16
CA TRP A 275 9.00 -8.42 20.50
C TRP A 275 8.86 -8.81 21.97
N PHE A 276 8.88 -10.12 22.22
CA PHE A 276 8.81 -10.74 23.53
C PHE A 276 10.12 -11.46 23.75
N ASP A 277 10.88 -11.00 24.74
CA ASP A 277 12.14 -11.61 25.13
C ASP A 277 11.95 -12.25 26.51
N LEU A 278 12.05 -13.57 26.58
CA LEU A 278 11.90 -14.34 27.81
C LEU A 278 13.25 -14.92 28.24
N ASP A 279 13.74 -14.44 29.38
CA ASP A 279 14.87 -14.99 30.11
C ASP A 279 14.36 -15.88 31.25
N MET A 280 14.79 -17.14 31.28
CA MET A 280 14.49 -18.10 32.34
C MET A 280 15.70 -19.01 32.59
N PRO A 281 15.83 -19.62 33.78
CA PRO A 281 16.87 -20.61 34.02
C PRO A 281 16.81 -21.76 33.00
N GLY A 282 17.94 -22.01 32.34
CA GLY A 282 18.17 -23.20 31.53
C GLY A 282 18.53 -24.41 32.38
N GLY A 283 19.13 -25.42 31.75
CA GLY A 283 19.63 -26.60 32.45
C GLY A 283 19.54 -27.89 31.64
N ASP A 284 19.91 -29.00 32.28
CA ASP A 284 19.95 -30.34 31.69
C ASP A 284 18.51 -30.89 31.52
N SER A 285 18.18 -31.34 30.31
CA SER A 285 16.84 -31.85 29.99
C SER A 285 16.48 -33.17 30.71
N SER A 286 17.44 -33.86 31.33
CA SER A 286 17.21 -35.03 32.18
C SER A 286 16.63 -34.68 33.56
N THR A 287 16.73 -33.41 33.97
CA THR A 287 16.16 -32.89 35.24
C THR A 287 15.41 -31.57 35.01
N PRO A 288 14.37 -31.57 34.16
CA PRO A 288 13.75 -30.32 33.74
C PRO A 288 12.91 -29.71 34.88
N PRO A 289 12.81 -28.37 34.95
CA PRO A 289 11.79 -27.71 35.75
C PRO A 289 10.40 -28.05 35.20
N PRO A 290 9.32 -27.78 35.95
CA PRO A 290 7.95 -28.06 35.49
C PRO A 290 7.56 -27.41 34.15
N HIS A 291 8.20 -26.30 33.79
CA HIS A 291 7.96 -25.56 32.54
C HIS A 291 9.26 -25.01 31.97
N SER A 292 9.46 -25.17 30.66
CA SER A 292 10.57 -24.56 29.92
C SER A 292 10.20 -23.16 29.41
N ALA A 293 11.20 -22.35 29.06
CA ALA A 293 10.98 -21.04 28.43
C ALA A 293 10.14 -21.15 27.14
N ILE A 294 10.42 -22.16 26.30
CA ILE A 294 9.62 -22.43 25.09
C ILE A 294 8.16 -22.70 25.46
N GLY A 295 7.90 -23.55 26.45
CA GLY A 295 6.53 -23.84 26.88
C GLY A 295 5.77 -22.61 27.38
N VAL A 296 6.46 -21.72 28.11
CA VAL A 296 5.88 -20.45 28.59
C VAL A 296 5.56 -19.50 27.43
N ILE A 297 6.49 -19.31 26.48
CA ILE A 297 6.25 -18.49 25.29
C ILE A 297 5.15 -19.07 24.40
N SER A 298 5.06 -20.39 24.26
CA SER A 298 3.98 -21.04 23.51
C SER A 298 2.59 -20.77 24.10
N GLU A 299 2.47 -20.59 25.43
CA GLU A 299 1.22 -20.15 26.05
C GLU A 299 0.87 -18.71 25.70
N ILE A 300 1.86 -17.82 25.59
CA ILE A 300 1.67 -16.43 25.11
C ILE A 300 1.22 -16.44 23.66
N VAL A 301 1.88 -17.21 22.79
CA VAL A 301 1.47 -17.40 21.37
C VAL A 301 0.00 -17.83 21.29
N THR A 302 -0.37 -18.88 22.02
CA THR A 302 -1.75 -19.40 22.06
C THR A 302 -2.73 -18.34 22.56
N THR A 303 -2.32 -17.54 23.55
CA THR A 303 -3.17 -16.48 24.10
C THR A 303 -3.37 -15.35 23.08
N ILE A 304 -2.33 -14.93 22.37
CA ILE A 304 -2.43 -13.90 21.32
C ILE A 304 -3.34 -14.38 20.19
N GLU A 305 -3.11 -15.57 19.64
CA GLU A 305 -3.90 -16.10 18.52
C GLU A 305 -5.39 -16.30 18.86
N ASN A 306 -5.71 -16.66 20.11
CA ASN A 306 -7.09 -16.83 20.56
C ASN A 306 -7.81 -15.51 20.89
N ASN A 307 -7.11 -14.37 20.89
CA ASN A 307 -7.69 -13.06 21.21
C ASN A 307 -7.46 -12.05 20.07
N PRO A 308 -8.12 -12.24 18.90
CA PRO A 308 -8.06 -11.29 17.79
C PRO A 308 -8.73 -9.95 18.16
N PHE A 309 -8.24 -8.87 17.57
CA PHE A 309 -8.86 -7.54 17.68
C PHE A 309 -10.29 -7.51 17.10
N ASP A 310 -11.12 -6.59 17.58
CA ASP A 310 -12.48 -6.41 17.07
C ASP A 310 -12.50 -5.72 15.70
N ALA A 311 -13.35 -6.21 14.79
CA ALA A 311 -13.66 -5.51 13.54
C ALA A 311 -14.54 -4.27 13.82
N ARG A 312 -14.13 -3.09 13.32
CA ARG A 312 -14.86 -1.83 13.47
C ARG A 312 -14.76 -0.97 12.21
N ILE A 313 -15.82 -0.22 11.93
CA ILE A 313 -15.84 0.79 10.87
C ILE A 313 -16.10 2.14 11.51
N GLY A 314 -15.15 3.06 11.39
CA GLY A 314 -15.32 4.43 11.85
C GLY A 314 -16.31 5.20 10.99
N TRP A 315 -17.12 6.05 11.62
CA TRP A 315 -17.95 7.03 10.91
C TRP A 315 -17.08 7.94 10.03
N ASN A 316 -17.54 8.20 8.80
CA ASN A 316 -16.82 8.93 7.77
C ASN A 316 -15.38 8.44 7.47
N SER A 317 -14.98 7.27 7.94
CA SER A 317 -13.70 6.66 7.59
C SER A 317 -13.63 6.38 6.08
N PRO A 318 -12.45 6.30 5.48
CA PRO A 318 -12.31 5.93 4.07
C PRO A 318 -13.02 4.62 3.70
N VAL A 319 -12.98 3.61 4.59
CA VAL A 319 -13.71 2.35 4.39
C VAL A 319 -15.22 2.59 4.34
N HIS A 320 -15.77 3.39 5.25
CA HIS A 320 -17.19 3.74 5.23
C HIS A 320 -17.59 4.49 3.95
N GLN A 321 -16.75 5.43 3.49
CA GLN A 321 -17.00 6.17 2.25
C GLN A 321 -16.95 5.26 1.02
N GLY A 322 -15.96 4.36 0.92
CA GLY A 322 -15.88 3.35 -0.14
C GLY A 322 -17.09 2.41 -0.15
N LEU A 323 -17.53 1.94 1.02
CA LEU A 323 -18.74 1.12 1.16
C LEU A 323 -20.02 1.90 0.79
N THR A 324 -20.06 3.19 1.06
CA THR A 324 -21.17 4.06 0.62
C THR A 324 -21.24 4.13 -0.90
N CYS A 325 -20.11 4.25 -1.59
CA CYS A 325 -20.07 4.15 -3.05
C CYS A 325 -20.55 2.79 -3.54
N PHE A 326 -20.00 1.71 -2.98
CA PHE A 326 -20.35 0.35 -3.39
C PHE A 326 -21.85 0.05 -3.21
N THR A 327 -22.42 0.38 -2.05
CA THR A 327 -23.84 0.13 -1.75
C THR A 327 -24.79 1.06 -2.51
N ARG A 328 -24.33 2.21 -3.01
CA ARG A 328 -25.11 3.09 -3.89
C ARG A 328 -25.17 2.57 -5.32
N TYR A 329 -24.04 2.16 -5.87
CA TYR A 329 -23.90 1.78 -7.28
C TYR A 329 -24.12 0.28 -7.54
N SER A 330 -23.96 -0.56 -6.53
CA SER A 330 -24.20 -2.02 -6.60
C SER A 330 -24.99 -2.54 -5.38
N PRO A 331 -26.16 -1.95 -5.03
CA PRO A 331 -26.91 -2.27 -3.80
C PRO A 331 -27.35 -3.73 -3.68
N HIS A 332 -27.57 -4.39 -4.82
CA HIS A 332 -28.11 -5.74 -4.92
C HIS A 332 -27.09 -6.85 -4.68
N ILE A 333 -25.78 -6.54 -4.75
CA ILE A 333 -24.72 -7.53 -4.55
C ILE A 333 -24.77 -8.06 -3.12
N TYR A 334 -24.97 -7.16 -2.15
CA TYR A 334 -25.15 -7.51 -0.75
C TYR A 334 -26.28 -6.74 -0.10
N PRO A 335 -27.54 -7.22 -0.22
CA PRO A 335 -28.68 -6.53 0.34
C PRO A 335 -28.54 -6.25 1.84
N GLU A 336 -27.99 -7.20 2.61
CA GLU A 336 -27.73 -7.03 4.04
C GLU A 336 -26.70 -5.92 4.33
N LEU A 337 -25.56 -5.92 3.65
CA LEU A 337 -24.54 -4.88 3.82
C LEU A 337 -25.08 -3.51 3.41
N THR A 338 -25.80 -3.45 2.29
CA THR A 338 -26.46 -2.23 1.79
C THR A 338 -27.44 -1.67 2.81
N GLU A 339 -28.27 -2.53 3.41
CA GLU A 339 -29.19 -2.13 4.46
C GLU A 339 -28.44 -1.59 5.69
N ARG A 340 -27.44 -2.31 6.18
CA ARG A 340 -26.65 -1.92 7.36
C ARG A 340 -25.95 -0.57 7.17
N ILE A 341 -25.27 -0.39 6.03
CA ILE A 341 -24.64 0.88 5.68
C ILE A 341 -25.71 1.98 5.66
N ARG A 342 -26.78 1.83 4.86
CA ARG A 342 -27.85 2.83 4.72
C ARG A 342 -28.49 3.25 6.05
N TRP A 343 -28.64 2.33 7.01
CA TRP A 343 -29.20 2.63 8.32
C TRP A 343 -28.18 3.05 9.38
N GLY A 344 -26.90 3.07 9.05
CA GLY A 344 -25.81 3.47 9.95
C GLY A 344 -25.39 2.39 10.95
N ASP A 345 -25.72 1.11 10.71
CA ASP A 345 -25.28 -0.02 11.52
C ASP A 345 -23.85 -0.44 11.11
N LEU A 346 -22.87 0.41 11.44
CA LEU A 346 -21.47 0.20 11.08
C LEU A 346 -20.85 -1.01 11.80
N ASP A 347 -21.27 -1.31 13.04
CA ASP A 347 -20.82 -2.51 13.76
C ASP A 347 -21.36 -3.78 13.11
N GLY A 348 -22.62 -3.78 12.67
CA GLY A 348 -23.19 -4.85 11.87
C GLY A 348 -22.47 -5.02 10.54
N ALA A 349 -22.16 -3.92 9.86
CA ALA A 349 -21.41 -3.95 8.60
C ALA A 349 -19.99 -4.49 8.80
N ALA A 350 -19.30 -4.10 9.89
CA ALA A 350 -17.98 -4.62 10.23
C ALA A 350 -18.01 -6.13 10.49
N ARG A 351 -18.99 -6.62 11.27
CA ARG A 351 -19.20 -8.07 11.50
C ARG A 351 -19.59 -8.84 10.23
N PHE A 352 -20.31 -8.20 9.31
CA PHE A 352 -20.63 -8.79 8.02
C PHE A 352 -19.36 -8.98 7.19
N LEU A 353 -18.56 -7.92 7.05
CA LEU A 353 -17.29 -7.96 6.32
C LEU A 353 -16.30 -8.93 6.95
N SER A 354 -16.21 -8.99 8.29
CA SER A 354 -15.27 -9.88 8.98
C SER A 354 -15.53 -11.38 8.75
N ARG A 355 -16.73 -11.75 8.29
CA ARG A 355 -17.11 -13.14 8.00
C ARG A 355 -17.05 -13.47 6.52
N LEU A 356 -16.86 -12.47 5.66
CA LEU A 356 -16.93 -12.64 4.23
C LEU A 356 -15.61 -13.23 3.69
N SER A 357 -14.48 -12.66 4.07
CA SER A 357 -13.15 -13.16 3.75
C SER A 357 -12.08 -12.56 4.69
N PRO A 358 -10.89 -13.18 4.82
CA PRO A 358 -9.79 -12.59 5.59
C PRO A 358 -9.43 -11.16 5.17
N GLU A 359 -9.59 -10.83 3.90
CA GLU A 359 -9.14 -9.55 3.35
C GLU A 359 -10.15 -8.43 3.58
N THR A 360 -11.44 -8.76 3.52
CA THR A 360 -12.50 -7.86 3.99
C THR A 360 -12.45 -7.68 5.50
N GLN A 361 -12.11 -8.74 6.24
CA GLN A 361 -11.91 -8.71 7.68
C GLN A 361 -10.76 -7.75 8.07
N TYR A 362 -9.56 -7.95 7.54
CA TYR A 362 -8.40 -7.15 7.94
C TYR A 362 -8.39 -5.74 7.35
N LEU A 363 -9.35 -5.39 6.49
CA LEU A 363 -9.63 -4.00 6.15
C LEU A 363 -10.20 -3.21 7.33
N VAL A 364 -11.08 -3.86 8.11
CA VAL A 364 -11.84 -3.25 9.22
C VAL A 364 -11.34 -3.71 10.59
N GLN A 365 -10.37 -4.61 10.63
CA GLN A 365 -9.83 -5.20 11.84
C GLN A 365 -8.30 -5.08 11.84
N THR A 366 -7.72 -4.81 13.01
CA THR A 366 -6.27 -4.95 13.22
C THR A 366 -5.87 -6.42 13.09
N SER A 367 -4.89 -6.68 12.22
CA SER A 367 -4.31 -8.01 12.06
C SER A 367 -3.17 -8.18 13.05
N GLN A 368 -2.97 -9.40 13.54
CA GLN A 368 -1.82 -9.81 14.33
C GLN A 368 -1.33 -11.15 13.80
N ALA A 369 -0.02 -11.31 13.64
CA ALA A 369 0.59 -12.53 13.15
C ALA A 369 1.85 -12.87 13.94
N VAL A 370 1.94 -14.13 14.39
CA VAL A 370 3.14 -14.67 15.04
C VAL A 370 4.09 -15.13 13.94
N ASP A 371 5.08 -14.30 13.63
CA ASP A 371 5.93 -14.49 12.45
C ASP A 371 7.31 -15.06 12.81
N PHE A 372 7.76 -14.84 14.05
CA PHE A 372 9.11 -15.20 14.46
C PHE A 372 9.13 -15.84 15.84
N ILE A 373 9.84 -16.97 15.96
CA ILE A 373 10.20 -17.55 17.24
C ILE A 373 11.59 -18.19 17.15
N THR A 374 12.45 -17.94 18.14
CA THR A 374 13.76 -18.59 18.27
C THR A 374 14.03 -18.95 19.72
N GLY A 375 14.66 -20.10 19.93
CA GLY A 375 15.02 -20.62 21.23
C GLY A 375 15.43 -22.09 21.16
N GLY A 376 16.46 -22.45 21.91
CA GLY A 376 17.04 -23.80 21.95
C GLY A 376 18.15 -23.98 20.91
N GLU A 377 19.21 -24.67 21.32
CA GLU A 377 20.34 -25.02 20.44
C GLU A 377 20.46 -26.53 20.23
N THR A 378 20.29 -27.31 21.29
CA THR A 378 20.34 -28.78 21.27
C THR A 378 19.20 -29.40 22.09
N ILE A 379 18.83 -30.65 21.80
CA ILE A 379 17.66 -31.32 22.41
C ILE A 379 17.87 -31.71 23.89
N ASP A 380 19.11 -31.65 24.38
CA ASP A 380 19.53 -32.01 25.74
C ASP A 380 19.77 -30.81 26.66
N ALA A 381 19.66 -29.58 26.14
CA ALA A 381 19.83 -28.35 26.89
C ALA A 381 18.55 -27.48 26.84
N LEU A 382 18.02 -27.12 28.00
CA LEU A 382 16.89 -26.20 28.10
C LEU A 382 17.34 -24.78 27.78
N PRO A 383 16.64 -24.06 26.89
CA PRO A 383 17.02 -22.70 26.51
C PRO A 383 16.84 -21.73 27.66
N GLU A 384 17.85 -20.89 27.84
CA GLU A 384 17.85 -19.76 28.78
C GLU A 384 17.10 -18.55 28.21
N TYR A 385 17.05 -18.45 26.89
CA TYR A 385 16.51 -17.31 26.17
C TYR A 385 15.61 -17.75 25.02
N VAL A 386 14.41 -17.17 24.95
CA VAL A 386 13.45 -17.37 23.86
C VAL A 386 12.93 -16.01 23.42
N THR A 387 13.00 -15.76 22.11
CA THR A 387 12.46 -14.54 21.50
C THR A 387 11.26 -14.89 20.62
N LEU A 388 10.20 -14.11 20.73
CA LEU A 388 9.00 -14.16 19.90
C LEU A 388 8.76 -12.77 19.27
N GLY A 389 8.49 -12.74 17.97
CA GLY A 389 8.11 -11.54 17.22
C GLY A 389 6.69 -11.66 16.67
N VAL A 390 5.88 -10.64 16.94
CA VAL A 390 4.48 -10.56 16.49
C VAL A 390 4.27 -9.25 15.74
N SER A 391 3.90 -9.34 14.46
CA SER A 391 3.61 -8.16 13.65
C SER A 391 2.14 -7.78 13.74
N HIS A 392 1.87 -6.47 13.65
CA HIS A 392 0.52 -5.91 13.69
C HIS A 392 0.33 -4.92 12.55
N GLY A 393 -0.64 -5.21 11.66
CA GLY A 393 -1.14 -4.26 10.69
C GLY A 393 -2.43 -3.66 11.24
N PHE A 394 -2.38 -2.43 11.75
CA PHE A 394 -3.45 -1.90 12.59
C PHE A 394 -4.34 -0.87 11.91
N ALA A 395 -5.63 -1.00 12.20
CA ALA A 395 -6.67 -0.19 11.59
C ALA A 395 -6.68 1.24 12.18
N PRO A 396 -7.21 2.25 11.47
CA PRO A 396 -7.13 3.65 11.89
C PRO A 396 -7.77 3.97 13.25
N GLN A 397 -8.66 3.11 13.75
CA GLN A 397 -9.26 3.24 15.08
C GLN A 397 -8.35 2.82 16.24
N ASP A 398 -7.27 2.08 15.95
CA ASP A 398 -6.30 1.62 16.93
C ASP A 398 -5.05 2.50 16.90
N THR A 399 -4.32 2.52 18.02
CA THR A 399 -3.05 3.26 18.17
C THR A 399 -1.96 2.29 18.59
N ILE A 400 -0.70 2.68 18.42
CA ILE A 400 0.45 1.90 18.91
C ILE A 400 0.27 1.60 20.41
N GLY A 401 -0.04 2.61 21.21
CA GLY A 401 -0.27 2.47 22.65
C GLY A 401 -1.45 1.56 23.03
N SER A 402 -2.55 1.57 22.27
CA SER A 402 -3.68 0.67 22.54
C SER A 402 -3.36 -0.79 22.24
N ILE A 403 -2.57 -1.06 21.19
CA ILE A 403 -2.11 -2.40 20.83
C ILE A 403 -1.12 -2.92 21.89
N GLN A 404 -0.13 -2.09 22.25
CA GLN A 404 0.80 -2.38 23.34
C GLN A 404 0.05 -2.74 24.63
N HIS A 405 -0.96 -1.94 24.99
CA HIS A 405 -1.77 -2.22 26.17
C HIS A 405 -2.54 -3.54 26.09
N SER A 406 -3.16 -3.83 24.94
CA SER A 406 -3.87 -5.10 24.71
C SER A 406 -2.92 -6.29 24.95
N ILE A 407 -1.71 -6.23 24.38
CA ILE A 407 -0.70 -7.27 24.54
C ILE A 407 -0.25 -7.42 26.00
N VAL A 408 -0.09 -6.30 26.72
CA VAL A 408 0.23 -6.32 28.16
C VAL A 408 -0.84 -7.05 28.95
N GLU A 409 -2.12 -6.80 28.67
CA GLU A 409 -3.22 -7.50 29.34
C GLU A 409 -3.24 -9.00 29.01
N LEU A 410 -3.00 -9.38 27.75
CA LEU A 410 -2.93 -10.78 27.32
C LEU A 410 -1.77 -11.54 27.99
N ALA A 411 -0.58 -10.95 28.03
CA ALA A 411 0.61 -11.57 28.65
C ALA A 411 0.51 -11.64 30.19
N GLN A 412 -0.34 -10.81 30.81
CA GLN A 412 -0.41 -10.67 32.26
C GLN A 412 -0.76 -11.97 32.99
N ASN A 413 -1.63 -12.80 32.38
CA ASN A 413 -2.03 -14.08 32.96
C ASN A 413 -0.83 -15.03 33.05
N THR A 414 -0.06 -15.15 31.97
CA THR A 414 1.18 -15.94 31.92
C THR A 414 2.21 -15.42 32.92
N VAL A 415 2.44 -14.10 32.96
CA VAL A 415 3.35 -13.45 33.91
C VAL A 415 2.99 -13.80 35.37
N ASN A 416 1.71 -13.82 35.70
CA ASN A 416 1.24 -14.16 37.03
C ASN A 416 1.37 -15.65 37.34
N LYS A 417 0.96 -16.51 36.40
CA LYS A 417 1.02 -17.97 36.52
C LYS A 417 2.45 -18.47 36.79
N TYR A 418 3.44 -17.90 36.11
CA TYR A 418 4.83 -18.33 36.20
C TYR A 418 5.70 -17.47 37.12
N ASN A 419 5.12 -16.49 37.82
CA ASN A 419 5.86 -15.58 38.68
C ASN A 419 7.07 -14.92 37.97
N LEU A 420 6.83 -14.38 36.78
CA LEU A 420 7.85 -13.68 36.00
C LEU A 420 7.97 -12.23 36.47
N ARG A 421 9.18 -11.69 36.39
CA ARG A 421 9.39 -10.24 36.31
C ARG A 421 8.90 -9.78 34.93
N PHE A 422 8.24 -8.62 34.87
CA PHE A 422 7.59 -8.16 33.64
C PHE A 422 7.96 -6.71 33.36
N GLU A 423 8.52 -6.48 32.18
CA GLU A 423 9.08 -5.20 31.73
C GLU A 423 8.44 -4.79 30.40
N PRO A 424 7.16 -4.38 30.42
CA PRO A 424 6.46 -4.04 29.19
C PRO A 424 6.78 -2.62 28.75
N PHE A 425 7.41 -2.49 27.58
CA PHE A 425 7.60 -1.22 26.87
C PHE A 425 8.22 -0.14 27.78
N GLU A 426 9.32 -0.47 28.47
CA GLU A 426 10.06 0.51 29.28
C GLU A 426 10.51 1.67 28.40
N GLU A 427 10.31 2.90 28.89
CA GLU A 427 10.69 4.15 28.19
C GLU A 427 10.03 4.34 26.80
N ASP A 428 8.83 3.78 26.61
CA ASP A 428 8.06 3.89 25.39
C ASP A 428 6.96 4.98 25.47
N ASP A 429 7.18 6.09 24.75
CA ASP A 429 6.29 7.26 24.78
C ASP A 429 4.86 6.94 24.31
N ASP A 430 4.69 6.11 23.28
CA ASP A 430 3.35 5.76 22.76
C ASP A 430 2.51 5.05 23.83
N TYR A 431 3.17 4.14 24.57
CA TYR A 431 2.51 3.41 25.64
C TYR A 431 2.17 4.34 26.82
N ASP A 432 3.09 5.20 27.23
CA ASP A 432 2.87 6.15 28.32
C ASP A 432 1.78 7.18 28.00
N ILE A 433 1.75 7.68 26.77
CA ILE A 433 0.68 8.56 26.26
C ILE A 433 -0.67 7.83 26.35
N TYR A 434 -0.74 6.58 25.90
CA TYR A 434 -1.97 5.80 25.96
C TYR A 434 -2.44 5.57 27.39
N LEU A 435 -1.56 5.10 28.29
CA LEU A 435 -1.92 4.89 29.70
C LEU A 435 -2.47 6.16 30.33
N LYS A 436 -1.77 7.30 30.13
CA LYS A 436 -2.23 8.60 30.63
C LYS A 436 -3.58 9.00 30.05
N SER A 437 -3.83 8.76 28.76
CA SER A 437 -5.11 9.05 28.11
C SER A 437 -6.28 8.25 28.70
N GLN A 438 -6.00 7.05 29.21
CA GLN A 438 -6.98 6.17 29.84
C GLN A 438 -7.05 6.33 31.38
N GLY A 439 -6.27 7.24 31.97
CA GLY A 439 -6.18 7.38 33.43
C GLY A 439 -5.55 6.16 34.11
N LEU A 440 -4.76 5.38 33.37
CA LEU A 440 -4.03 4.21 33.84
C LEU A 440 -2.60 4.59 34.24
N ALA A 441 -2.01 3.78 35.11
CA ALA A 441 -0.60 3.86 35.48
C ALA A 441 0.13 2.59 35.04
N ARG A 442 1.45 2.69 34.84
CA ARG A 442 2.28 1.50 34.64
C ARG A 442 2.07 0.53 35.81
N LYS A 443 1.91 -0.76 35.49
CA LYS A 443 1.81 -1.79 36.52
C LYS A 443 3.13 -1.82 37.31
N PRO A 444 3.08 -1.83 38.65
CA PRO A 444 4.29 -1.81 39.46
C PRO A 444 5.11 -3.07 39.20
N ARG A 445 6.42 -2.90 39.07
CA ARG A 445 7.35 -4.01 38.90
C ARG A 445 7.30 -4.91 40.13
N LYS A 446 7.04 -6.21 39.95
CA LYS A 446 7.08 -7.18 41.06
C LYS A 446 8.47 -7.16 41.70
N GLN A 447 8.51 -6.92 43.01
CA GLN A 447 9.72 -7.01 43.83
C GLN A 447 9.76 -8.38 44.52
N GLY A 448 10.86 -9.14 44.37
CA GLY A 448 11.04 -10.48 44.95
C GLY A 448 11.78 -11.45 44.03
N SER A 449 11.90 -12.72 44.42
CA SER A 449 12.45 -13.78 43.57
C SER A 449 11.47 -14.10 42.42
N SER A 450 11.93 -13.99 41.17
CA SER A 450 11.15 -14.38 39.97
C SER A 450 11.68 -15.68 39.38
N ALA A 451 10.83 -16.38 38.60
CA ALA A 451 11.24 -17.56 37.85
C ALA A 451 11.93 -17.20 36.51
N GLY A 452 11.95 -15.92 36.15
CA GLY A 452 12.47 -15.38 34.90
C GLY A 452 12.06 -13.93 34.70
N THR A 453 12.41 -13.35 33.54
CA THR A 453 12.04 -12.00 33.13
C THR A 453 11.45 -12.03 31.71
N LEU A 454 10.24 -11.49 31.56
CA LEU A 454 9.62 -11.23 30.26
C LEU A 454 9.71 -9.74 29.95
N THR A 455 10.35 -9.39 28.84
CA THR A 455 10.50 -8.02 28.35
C THR A 455 9.71 -7.86 27.07
N LEU A 456 8.92 -6.78 26.96
CA LEU A 456 8.22 -6.44 25.72
C LEU A 456 8.82 -5.18 25.11
N GLN A 457 9.10 -5.22 23.81
CA GLN A 457 9.61 -4.07 23.06
C GLN A 457 8.79 -3.85 21.80
N ALA A 458 8.54 -2.58 21.48
CA ALA A 458 7.98 -2.20 20.20
C ALA A 458 9.11 -1.86 19.22
N ARG A 459 9.06 -2.41 18.01
CA ARG A 459 9.98 -2.12 16.90
C ARG A 459 9.16 -1.77 15.65
N LYS A 460 9.79 -1.13 14.67
CA LYS A 460 9.16 -0.70 13.39
C LYS A 460 7.78 -0.06 13.60
N LYS A 461 7.79 1.10 14.26
CA LYS A 461 6.58 1.86 14.60
C LYS A 461 6.20 2.78 13.45
N TYR A 462 5.18 2.41 12.70
CA TYR A 462 4.65 3.24 11.62
C TYR A 462 3.18 3.57 11.92
N PRO A 463 2.83 4.82 12.25
CA PRO A 463 1.43 5.19 12.44
C PRO A 463 0.66 5.04 11.11
N PRO A 464 -0.69 4.89 11.16
CA PRO A 464 -1.50 4.88 9.96
C PRO A 464 -1.30 6.19 9.18
N ALA A 465 -1.27 6.11 7.86
CA ALA A 465 -1.18 7.30 7.03
C ALA A 465 -2.42 8.19 7.23
N GLU A 466 -2.24 9.51 7.14
CA GLU A 466 -3.38 10.41 7.15
C GLU A 466 -4.29 10.12 5.96
N SER A 467 -5.61 10.27 6.18
CA SER A 467 -6.59 10.03 5.12
C SER A 467 -6.62 11.19 4.15
N SER A 468 -6.32 10.93 2.89
CA SER A 468 -6.40 11.90 1.81
C SER A 468 -7.85 12.32 1.55
N PRO A 469 -8.09 13.59 1.17
CA PRO A 469 -9.42 14.07 0.82
C PRO A 469 -10.06 13.27 -0.32
N THR A 470 -11.35 12.99 -0.21
CA THR A 470 -12.15 12.26 -1.21
C THR A 470 -13.24 13.15 -1.82
N SER A 471 -13.02 14.46 -1.73
CA SER A 471 -13.87 15.52 -2.26
C SER A 471 -13.03 16.79 -2.46
N GLY A 472 -13.59 17.74 -3.21
CA GLY A 472 -12.90 18.98 -3.55
C GLY A 472 -12.10 18.85 -4.85
N ARG A 473 -11.57 19.99 -5.31
CA ARG A 473 -11.06 20.16 -6.67
C ARG A 473 -9.99 19.12 -7.06
N VAL A 474 -9.05 18.84 -6.16
CA VAL A 474 -7.98 17.86 -6.39
C VAL A 474 -8.52 16.45 -6.63
N TRP A 475 -9.45 16.00 -5.77
CA TRP A 475 -10.13 14.73 -5.95
C TRP A 475 -10.97 14.72 -7.23
N ASP A 476 -11.69 15.80 -7.52
CA ASP A 476 -12.56 15.91 -8.69
C ASP A 476 -11.77 15.78 -10.01
N ILE A 477 -10.56 16.35 -10.07
CA ILE A 477 -9.66 16.20 -11.22
C ILE A 477 -9.15 14.77 -11.33
N PHE A 478 -8.66 14.18 -10.23
CA PHE A 478 -8.17 12.81 -10.22
C PHE A 478 -9.25 11.80 -10.60
N ALA A 479 -10.37 11.80 -9.87
CA ALA A 479 -11.51 10.93 -10.13
C ALA A 479 -12.15 11.24 -11.51
N GLY A 480 -12.20 12.50 -11.93
CA GLY A 480 -12.65 12.89 -13.26
C GLY A 480 -11.76 12.31 -14.37
N THR A 481 -10.44 12.31 -14.18
CA THR A 481 -9.48 11.72 -15.12
C THR A 481 -9.70 10.21 -15.22
N VAL A 482 -9.85 9.52 -14.08
CA VAL A 482 -10.20 8.09 -14.05
C VAL A 482 -11.47 7.81 -14.84
N ARG A 483 -12.52 8.61 -14.63
CA ARG A 483 -13.78 8.45 -15.38
C ARG A 483 -13.63 8.71 -16.86
N HIS A 484 -12.76 9.63 -17.27
CA HIS A 484 -12.45 9.88 -18.67
C HIS A 484 -11.73 8.68 -19.29
N THR A 485 -10.65 8.20 -18.67
CA THR A 485 -9.82 7.12 -19.20
C THR A 485 -10.60 5.82 -19.40
N TRP A 486 -11.42 5.41 -18.43
CA TRP A 486 -12.18 4.15 -18.49
C TRP A 486 -13.64 4.29 -18.93
N GLY A 487 -14.11 5.50 -19.26
CA GLY A 487 -15.52 5.75 -19.59
C GLY A 487 -16.02 5.02 -20.85
N ARG A 488 -15.12 4.49 -21.68
CA ARG A 488 -15.45 3.63 -22.84
C ARG A 488 -15.53 2.14 -22.49
N GLU A 489 -14.93 1.72 -21.37
CA GLU A 489 -14.85 0.31 -20.97
C GLU A 489 -16.06 -0.12 -20.13
N SER A 490 -16.67 0.81 -19.39
CA SER A 490 -17.84 0.55 -18.57
C SER A 490 -18.82 1.74 -18.61
N PRO A 491 -20.14 1.47 -18.65
CA PRO A 491 -21.17 2.52 -18.52
C PRO A 491 -21.04 3.36 -17.23
N TYR A 492 -20.48 2.77 -16.17
CA TYR A 492 -20.33 3.42 -14.87
C TYR A 492 -18.95 3.19 -14.30
N VAL A 493 -18.11 4.21 -14.43
CA VAL A 493 -16.83 4.26 -13.72
C VAL A 493 -17.02 4.99 -12.39
N VAL A 494 -16.73 4.29 -11.29
CA VAL A 494 -16.93 4.74 -9.91
C VAL A 494 -15.57 4.83 -9.22
N PRO A 495 -14.89 5.99 -9.24
CA PRO A 495 -13.76 6.25 -8.37
C PRO A 495 -14.27 6.34 -6.93
N ALA A 496 -13.88 5.37 -6.10
CA ALA A 496 -14.30 5.28 -4.72
C ALA A 496 -13.08 5.20 -3.80
N PRO A 497 -13.16 5.76 -2.58
CA PRO A 497 -12.06 5.68 -1.62
C PRO A 497 -11.71 4.23 -1.33
N GLY A 498 -10.49 3.85 -1.70
CA GLY A 498 -9.87 2.58 -1.36
C GLY A 498 -9.13 2.66 -0.03
N ALA A 499 -8.75 1.49 0.46
CA ALA A 499 -8.04 1.30 1.71
C ALA A 499 -6.91 0.30 1.48
N MET A 500 -5.75 0.53 2.09
CA MET A 500 -4.60 -0.37 1.99
C MET A 500 -4.24 -0.98 3.32
N THR A 501 -3.96 -2.29 3.29
CA THR A 501 -3.45 -3.04 4.44
C THR A 501 -1.93 -3.06 4.51
N GLY A 502 -1.24 -2.88 3.38
CA GLY A 502 0.21 -2.70 3.32
C GLY A 502 0.61 -1.22 3.33
N ASN A 503 1.90 -0.96 3.44
CA ASN A 503 2.49 0.38 3.41
C ASN A 503 3.34 0.57 2.16
N THR A 504 3.29 1.76 1.57
CA THR A 504 4.11 2.17 0.43
C THR A 504 5.08 3.29 0.84
N ASP A 505 5.81 3.83 -0.14
CA ASP A 505 6.72 4.97 0.05
C ASP A 505 5.99 6.27 0.40
N ALA A 506 4.70 6.37 0.07
CA ALA A 506 3.83 7.49 0.39
C ALA A 506 3.80 7.89 1.87
N ARG A 507 4.21 7.01 2.81
CA ARG A 507 4.41 7.37 4.22
C ARG A 507 5.50 8.42 4.43
N HIS A 508 6.52 8.44 3.57
CA HIS A 508 7.64 9.39 3.66
C HIS A 508 7.23 10.79 3.20
N TYR A 509 6.21 10.87 2.34
CA TYR A 509 5.77 12.13 1.73
C TYR A 509 4.61 12.83 2.47
N GLN A 510 4.18 12.34 3.64
CA GLN A 510 3.02 12.87 4.38
C GLN A 510 3.11 14.38 4.68
N LYS A 511 4.31 14.92 4.89
CA LYS A 511 4.51 16.36 5.14
C LYS A 511 4.39 17.24 3.89
N LEU A 512 4.55 16.66 2.69
CA LEU A 512 4.59 17.40 1.43
C LEU A 512 3.20 17.75 0.90
N SER A 513 2.18 16.96 1.24
CA SER A 513 0.82 17.17 0.77
C SER A 513 -0.18 16.43 1.64
N LYS A 514 -1.39 16.98 1.76
CA LYS A 514 -2.57 16.23 2.23
C LYS A 514 -3.20 15.34 1.15
N ASN A 515 -2.85 15.54 -0.12
CA ASN A 515 -3.47 14.88 -1.27
C ASN A 515 -2.58 13.73 -1.77
N ILE A 516 -2.53 12.63 -1.03
CA ILE A 516 -1.65 11.49 -1.31
C ILE A 516 -2.47 10.24 -1.64
N TYR A 517 -2.43 9.81 -2.89
CA TYR A 517 -3.22 8.70 -3.38
C TYR A 517 -2.32 7.57 -3.85
N ARG A 518 -2.75 6.33 -3.63
CA ARG A 518 -2.01 5.11 -3.95
C ARG A 518 -2.79 4.28 -4.93
N TRP A 519 -2.32 4.17 -6.17
CA TRP A 519 -3.11 3.52 -7.20
C TRP A 519 -2.33 3.06 -8.43
N ASN A 520 -2.28 1.74 -8.62
CA ASN A 520 -1.91 1.10 -9.87
C ASN A 520 -3.18 0.74 -10.66
N PRO A 521 -3.44 1.37 -11.83
CA PRO A 521 -4.71 1.27 -12.52
C PRO A 521 -4.82 0.00 -13.38
N GLY A 522 -4.76 -1.16 -12.72
CA GLY A 522 -4.98 -2.47 -13.30
C GLY A 522 -5.87 -3.34 -12.40
N THR A 523 -6.36 -4.44 -12.96
CA THR A 523 -7.00 -5.50 -12.16
C THR A 523 -5.94 -6.47 -11.62
N ARG A 524 -6.29 -7.28 -10.63
CA ARG A 524 -5.40 -8.36 -10.13
C ARG A 524 -5.16 -9.50 -11.10
N LYS A 525 -6.00 -9.62 -12.14
CA LYS A 525 -5.75 -10.57 -13.22
C LYS A 525 -4.68 -10.04 -14.16
N SER A 526 -4.71 -8.73 -14.42
CA SER A 526 -3.82 -8.07 -15.35
C SER A 526 -2.48 -7.64 -14.75
N ILE A 527 -2.43 -7.31 -13.46
CA ILE A 527 -1.21 -7.09 -12.69
C ILE A 527 -1.19 -8.24 -11.67
N ALA A 528 -0.40 -9.27 -11.92
CA ALA A 528 -0.58 -10.57 -11.28
C ALA A 528 0.72 -11.10 -10.70
N ARG A 529 0.57 -11.94 -9.66
CA ARG A 529 1.67 -12.69 -9.03
C ARG A 529 2.78 -11.77 -8.46
N VAL A 530 2.39 -10.61 -7.93
CA VAL A 530 3.30 -9.74 -7.16
C VAL A 530 4.02 -10.57 -6.10
N HIS A 531 5.35 -10.47 -6.06
CA HIS A 531 6.24 -11.20 -5.15
C HIS A 531 6.24 -12.74 -5.30
N ASP A 532 5.60 -13.30 -6.32
CA ASP A 532 5.45 -14.74 -6.53
C ASP A 532 6.11 -15.18 -7.85
N VAL A 533 6.14 -16.49 -8.09
CA VAL A 533 6.53 -17.11 -9.37
C VAL A 533 5.60 -16.65 -10.49
N ASP A 534 6.18 -16.43 -11.67
CA ASP A 534 5.48 -15.92 -12.86
C ASP A 534 4.82 -14.54 -12.67
N GLU A 535 5.47 -13.67 -11.90
CA GLU A 535 5.11 -12.25 -11.85
C GLU A 535 4.99 -11.68 -13.26
N ARG A 536 3.87 -10.99 -13.52
CA ARG A 536 3.55 -10.51 -14.87
C ARG A 536 2.55 -9.36 -14.90
N ILE A 537 2.61 -8.60 -15.99
CA ILE A 537 1.62 -7.57 -16.35
C ILE A 537 1.07 -7.77 -17.77
N ALA A 538 -0.24 -7.59 -17.94
CA ALA A 538 -0.88 -7.55 -19.25
C ALA A 538 -0.51 -6.23 -19.93
N MET A 539 0.08 -6.29 -21.13
CA MET A 539 0.60 -5.08 -21.77
C MET A 539 -0.49 -4.11 -22.24
N GLY A 540 -1.75 -4.57 -22.33
CA GLY A 540 -2.91 -3.68 -22.50
C GLY A 540 -3.12 -2.76 -21.29
N VAL A 541 -2.85 -3.25 -20.08
CA VAL A 541 -2.89 -2.43 -18.86
C VAL A 541 -1.73 -1.45 -18.83
N GLN A 542 -0.53 -1.86 -19.24
CA GLN A 542 0.60 -0.93 -19.35
C GLN A 542 0.31 0.25 -20.29
N LEU A 543 -0.40 0.01 -21.41
CA LEU A 543 -0.87 1.08 -22.28
C LEU A 543 -1.91 1.97 -21.61
N ASN A 544 -2.87 1.38 -20.87
CA ASN A 544 -3.89 2.14 -20.15
C ASN A 544 -3.31 2.97 -18.99
N MET A 545 -2.29 2.48 -18.30
CA MET A 545 -1.50 3.23 -17.32
C MET A 545 -0.89 4.48 -17.97
N ALA A 546 -0.20 4.32 -19.10
CA ALA A 546 0.39 5.46 -19.82
C ALA A 546 -0.67 6.47 -20.31
N LYS A 547 -1.84 6.00 -20.79
CA LYS A 547 -2.96 6.89 -21.16
C LYS A 547 -3.46 7.69 -19.96
N PHE A 548 -3.69 7.01 -18.84
CA PHE A 548 -4.13 7.65 -17.61
C PHE A 548 -3.12 8.70 -17.17
N TYR A 549 -1.84 8.36 -17.06
CA TYR A 549 -0.80 9.30 -16.64
C TYR A 549 -0.65 10.49 -17.58
N TYR A 550 -0.79 10.28 -18.90
CA TYR A 550 -0.73 11.35 -19.90
C TYR A 550 -1.87 12.35 -19.71
N ASP A 551 -3.12 11.87 -19.62
CA ASP A 551 -4.28 12.74 -19.41
C ASP A 551 -4.32 13.32 -17.99
N PHE A 552 -3.80 12.59 -16.99
CA PHE A 552 -3.65 13.06 -15.62
C PHE A 552 -2.75 14.29 -15.53
N ILE A 553 -1.55 14.21 -16.13
CA ILE A 553 -0.61 15.34 -16.12
C ILE A 553 -1.25 16.56 -16.80
N ARG A 554 -1.92 16.38 -17.95
CA ARG A 554 -2.63 17.46 -18.68
C ARG A 554 -3.75 18.10 -17.86
N ASN A 555 -4.59 17.27 -17.24
CA ASN A 555 -5.71 17.74 -16.44
C ASN A 555 -5.24 18.50 -15.20
N PHE A 556 -4.17 18.04 -14.54
CA PHE A 556 -3.56 18.79 -13.45
C PHE A 556 -2.88 20.06 -13.95
N ASP A 557 -2.20 20.06 -15.09
CA ASP A 557 -1.57 21.26 -15.66
C ASP A 557 -2.59 22.40 -15.93
N GLN A 558 -3.81 22.05 -16.32
CA GLN A 558 -4.91 22.99 -16.58
C GLN A 558 -5.64 23.51 -15.32
N ALA A 559 -5.30 23.00 -14.13
CA ALA A 559 -6.00 23.35 -12.89
C ALA A 559 -5.29 24.46 -12.12
N ASP A 560 -5.86 25.66 -12.06
CA ASP A 560 -5.22 26.80 -11.39
C ASP A 560 -5.52 26.86 -9.88
N ASP A 561 -6.56 26.16 -9.42
CA ASP A 561 -7.21 26.35 -8.11
C ASP A 561 -6.92 25.23 -7.09
N ILE A 562 -5.72 24.64 -7.12
CA ILE A 562 -5.37 23.44 -6.32
C ILE A 562 -4.10 23.55 -5.48
#